data_AF-A0A942J567-F1
#
_entry.id   AF-A0A942J567-F1
#
_cell.length_a   1.000
_cell.length_b   1.000
_cell.length_c   1.000
_cell.angle_alpha   90.00
_cell.angle_beta   90.00
_cell.angle_gamma   90.00
#
_symmetry.space_group_name_H-M   'P 1'
#
loop_
_entity.id
_entity.type
_entity.pdbx_description
1 polymer ?
#
loop_
_entity_poly.entity_id
_entity_poly.type
_entity_poly.pdbx_seq_one_letter_code
_entity_poly.pdbx_strand_id
1 'polypeptide(L)' 'MPKITLIGAGSVVFTRNLCSDILLTPALQESTIALMDVDEKRLKQALDL' A
#
# COMPACT_ATOMS: atom_id res chain seq x y z
N MET A 1 -8.67 -6.66 13.22
CA MET A 1 -7.63 -6.33 12.24
C MET A 1 -7.96 -5.03 11.56
N PRO A 2 -7.10 -4.01 11.64
CA PRO A 2 -7.29 -2.77 10.89
C PRO A 2 -7.15 -3.01 9.38
N LYS A 3 -7.92 -2.28 8.59
CA LYS A 3 -7.76 -2.20 7.13
C LYS A 3 -7.18 -0.84 6.78
N ILE A 4 -5.99 -0.83 6.18
CA ILE A 4 -5.29 0.39 5.77
C ILE A 4 -5.45 0.50 4.26
N THR A 5 -6.11 1.57 3.79
CA THR A 5 -6.32 1.80 2.35
C THR A 5 -5.48 2.99 1.89
N LEU A 6 -4.65 2.77 0.88
CA LEU A 6 -3.85 3.81 0.24
C LEU A 6 -4.58 4.30 -1.03
N ILE A 7 -5.17 5.49 -0.97
CA ILE A 7 -5.83 6.16 -2.11
C ILE A 7 -4.80 7.00 -2.85
N GLY A 8 -4.63 6.76 -4.15
CA GLY A 8 -3.51 7.29 -4.93
C GLY A 8 -2.27 6.39 -4.86
N ALA A 9 -2.47 5.08 -4.72
CA ALA A 9 -1.41 4.09 -4.57
C ALA A 9 -0.44 4.02 -5.77
N GLY A 10 -0.81 4.58 -6.92
CA GLY A 10 0.05 4.76 -8.09
C GLY A 10 1.23 5.72 -7.86
N SER A 11 1.36 6.33 -6.68
CA SER A 11 2.59 6.97 -6.20
C SER A 11 3.59 5.93 -5.71
N VAL A 12 4.20 5.18 -6.63
CA VAL A 12 4.95 3.94 -6.38
C VAL A 12 6.02 4.07 -5.28
N VAL A 13 6.80 5.15 -5.27
CA VAL A 13 7.84 5.36 -4.24
C VAL A 13 7.23 5.58 -2.85
N PHE A 14 6.17 6.39 -2.77
CA PHE A 14 5.47 6.66 -1.51
C PHE A 14 4.78 5.39 -0.99
N THR A 15 4.05 4.68 -1.87
CA THR A 15 3.35 3.43 -1.54
C THR A 15 4.33 2.38 -1.03
N ARG A 16 5.47 2.19 -1.70
CA ARG A 16 6.50 1.24 -1.26
C ARG A 16 7.01 1.55 0.14
N ASN A 17 7.42 2.79 0.37
CA ASN A 17 8.01 3.20 1.64
C ASN A 17 7.00 3.04 2.79
N LEU A 18 5.75 3.47 2.58
CA LEU A 18 4.69 3.35 3.58
C LEU A 18 4.33 1.88 3.85
N CYS A 19 4.27 1.04 2.82
CA CYS A 19 4.09 -0.40 3.00
C CYS A 19 5.24 -1.01 3.81
N SER A 20 6.50 -0.64 3.55
CA SER A 20 7.64 -1.11 4.34
C SER A 20 7.50 -0.72 5.82
N ASP A 21 7.13 0.52 6.13
CA ASP A 21 6.94 0.97 7.52
C ASP A 21 5.80 0.20 8.22
N ILE A 22 4.68 -0.03 7.51
CA ILE A 22 3.56 -0.81 8.03
C ILE A 22 3.98 -2.25 8.34
N LEU A 23 4.67 -2.91 7.40
CA LEU A 23 5.11 -4.31 7.53
C LEU A 23 6.15 -4.50 8.65
N LEU A 24 6.98 -3.49 8.90
CA LEU A 24 8.00 -3.52 9.96
C LEU A 24 7.45 -3.11 11.33
N THR A 25 6.18 -2.72 11.44
CA THR A 25 5.55 -2.32 12.70
C THR A 25 4.81 -3.49 13.34
N PRO A 26 5.27 -4.06 14.48
CA PRO A 26 4.67 -5.26 15.08
C PRO A 26 3.19 -5.12 15.42
N ALA A 27 2.76 -3.93 15.85
CA ALA A 27 1.36 -3.65 16.16
C ALA A 27 0.42 -3.69 14.94
N LEU A 28 0.97 -3.72 13.72
CA LEU A 28 0.23 -3.69 12.46
C LEU A 28 0.34 -5.00 11.66
N GLN A 29 0.98 -6.06 12.19
CA GLN A 29 1.16 -7.32 11.47
C GLN A 29 -0.16 -7.93 10.98
N GLU A 30 -1.21 -7.78 11.77
CA GLU A 30 -2.56 -8.25 11.48
C GLU A 30 -3.36 -7.17 10.71
N SER A 31 -2.73 -6.41 9.81
CA SER A 31 -3.41 -5.41 8.99
C SER A 31 -3.68 -5.95 7.59
N THR A 32 -4.80 -5.55 7.00
CA THR A 32 -5.01 -5.71 5.55
C THR A 32 -4.66 -4.41 4.86
N ILE A 33 -3.71 -4.44 3.92
CA ILE A 33 -3.39 -3.31 3.05
C ILE A 33 -4.23 -3.41 1.77
N ALA A 34 -4.95 -2.34 1.44
CA ALA A 34 -5.69 -2.21 0.19
C ALA A 34 -5.14 -1.03 -0.62
N LEU A 35 -4.87 -1.26 -1.90
CA LEU A 35 -4.37 -0.25 -2.82
C LEU A 35 -5.51 0.23 -3.72
N MET A 36 -5.62 1.54 -3.91
CA MET A 36 -6.57 2.15 -4.84
C MET A 36 -5.87 3.24 -5.65
N ASP A 37 -6.08 3.21 -6.95
CA ASP A 37 -5.77 4.31 -7.86
C ASP A 37 -6.81 4.33 -8.98
N VAL A 38 -7.01 5.49 -9.60
CA VAL A 38 -7.90 5.63 -10.77
C VAL A 38 -7.20 5.20 -12.06
N ASP A 39 -5.87 5.20 -12.06
CA ASP A 39 -5.05 4.73 -13.17
C ASP A 39 -4.65 3.27 -12.94
N GLU A 40 -5.26 2.36 -13.71
CA GLU A 40 -5.02 0.91 -13.61
C GLU A 40 -3.56 0.52 -13.83
N LYS A 41 -2.83 1.22 -14.73
CA LYS A 41 -1.43 0.93 -15.00
C LYS A 41 -0.57 1.30 -13.81
N ARG A 42 -0.83 2.47 -13.21
CA ARG A 42 -0.10 2.91 -12.01
C ARG A 42 -0.44 2.06 -10.79
N LEU A 43 -1.71 1.66 -10.64
CA LEU A 43 -2.13 0.72 -9.60
C LEU A 43 -1.42 -0.62 -9.74
N LYS A 44 -1.35 -1.16 -10.96
CA LYS A 44 -0.62 -2.39 -11.26
C LYS A 44 0.86 -2.28 -10.92
N GLN A 45 1.51 -1.16 -11.27
CA GLN A 45 2.90 -0.91 -10.91
C GLN A 45 3.12 -0.88 -9.40
N ALA A 46 2.15 -0.37 -8.63
CA ALA A 46 2.23 -0.34 -7.17
C ALA A 46 1.94 -1.71 -6.53
N LEU A 47 1.18 -2.58 -7.19
CA LEU A 47 0.89 -3.95 -6.73
C LEU A 47 2.06 -4.90 -7.03
N ASP A 48 2.72 -4.74 -8.17
CA ASP A 48 3.84 -5.56 -8.62
C ASP A 48 5.19 -5.16 -7.94
N LEU A 49 5.14 -4.29 -6.92
CA LEU A 49 6.29 -3.77 -6.15
C LEU A 49 7.05 -4.84 -5.37
#